data_AF-A0A8T0WJ57-F1
#
_entry.id   AF-A0A8T0WJ57-F1
#
_cell.length_a   1.000
_cell.length_b   1.000
_cell.length_c   1.000
_cell.angle_alpha   90.00
_cell.angle_beta   90.00
_cell.angle_gamma   90.00
#
_symmetry.space_group_name_H-M   'P 1'
#
loop_
_entity.id
_entity.type
_entity.pdbx_description
1 polymer ?
#
loop_
_entity_poly.entity_id
_entity_poly.type
_entity_poly.pdbx_seq_one_letter_code
_entity_poly.pdbx_strand_id
1 'polypeptide(L)'
;MAARDGLVLVRHKAQELRIIPPAGPDLIVGGHHVLLVGDGGVGHHQARPFQVVKARLVLEPKQRRRRLQVQTFSSELGTWGPCTEIRTPQIHGKPRQGDDNPLRAQPLVAGGAVHWLCFTDEEGFVLKLRVRAAAPPPRLTVTKLAESFPYKGRWNLRRLMATVDAGGSPAVLVADGESSKISAWRQSKHTARWGEQPQVVIEYETIARSLAGEDMGGLQSWQWPREQVPMEWFAERSGAVLIRVRDRYFSWLDLQSRKIVRCSSDSSIRYKTMYYPCEMDLSTRAPTFSSSL
;
A
#
# COMPACT_ATOMS: atom_id res chain seq x y z
N MET A 1 -19.39 -3.43 -21.18
CA MET A 1 -18.73 -2.76 -20.04
C MET A 1 -18.66 -3.75 -18.89
N ALA A 2 -17.61 -4.58 -18.86
CA ALA A 2 -17.50 -5.67 -17.91
C ALA A 2 -16.04 -5.86 -17.49
N ALA A 3 -15.77 -5.59 -16.21
CA ALA A 3 -14.72 -6.19 -15.40
C ALA A 3 -15.06 -5.80 -13.95
N ARG A 4 -16.06 -6.49 -13.38
CA ARG A 4 -16.42 -6.41 -11.95
C ARG A 4 -15.69 -7.53 -11.22
N ASP A 5 -14.37 -7.48 -11.19
CA ASP A 5 -13.56 -8.54 -10.57
C ASP A 5 -12.66 -7.94 -9.50
N GLY A 6 -13.09 -8.09 -8.26
CA GLY A 6 -12.37 -7.70 -7.06
C GLY A 6 -13.06 -8.33 -5.85
N LEU A 7 -12.98 -9.66 -5.75
CA LEU A 7 -13.42 -10.38 -4.55
C LEU A 7 -12.24 -10.44 -3.58
N VAL A 8 -12.39 -9.85 -2.39
CA VAL A 8 -11.45 -10.03 -1.29
C VAL A 8 -11.79 -11.36 -0.61
N LEU A 9 -10.86 -12.31 -0.65
CA LEU A 9 -11.04 -13.59 0.04
C LEU A 9 -10.32 -13.61 1.38
N VAL A 10 -11.09 -14.07 2.34
CA VAL A 10 -10.84 -14.21 3.77
C VAL A 10 -10.42 -15.65 4.03
N ARG A 11 -9.38 -15.91 4.83
CA ARG A 11 -9.11 -17.26 5.36
C ARG A 11 -9.15 -17.26 6.89
N HIS A 12 -10.07 -18.05 7.45
CA HIS A 12 -10.15 -18.40 8.87
C HIS A 12 -9.30 -19.64 9.18
N LYS A 13 -8.73 -19.63 10.41
CA LYS A 13 -7.98 -20.63 11.19
C LYS A 13 -7.34 -21.84 10.46
N ALA A 14 -6.04 -21.98 10.77
CA ALA A 14 -5.08 -23.02 10.37
C ALA A 14 -4.42 -22.79 8.99
N GLN A 15 -3.09 -22.69 9.02
CA GLN A 15 -2.15 -22.42 7.92
C GLN A 15 -1.99 -20.94 7.54
N GLU A 16 -1.20 -20.24 8.36
CA GLU A 16 -0.54 -18.99 8.00
C GLU A 16 0.09 -19.09 6.60
N LEU A 17 -0.19 -18.12 5.73
CA LEU A 17 0.72 -17.74 4.65
C LEU A 17 1.90 -17.03 5.29
N ARG A 18 2.79 -17.82 5.92
CA ARG A 18 4.13 -17.33 6.23
C ARG A 18 4.81 -17.15 4.87
N ILE A 19 5.15 -15.90 4.53
CA ILE A 19 6.32 -15.70 3.69
C ILE A 19 7.47 -16.17 4.58
N ILE A 20 7.75 -17.47 4.54
CA ILE A 20 9.03 -17.99 5.02
C ILE A 20 10.03 -17.26 4.12
N PRO A 21 10.88 -16.37 4.66
CA PRO A 21 11.88 -15.71 3.83
C PRO A 21 12.62 -16.84 3.10
N PRO A 22 12.65 -16.82 1.75
CA PRO A 22 13.24 -17.91 1.00
C PRO A 22 14.66 -18.15 1.52
N ALA A 23 15.02 -19.42 1.71
CA ALA A 23 16.28 -19.81 2.29
C ALA A 23 17.47 -19.16 1.56
N GLY A 24 18.41 -18.61 2.32
CA GLY A 24 19.58 -17.90 1.79
C GLY A 24 20.09 -16.83 2.77
N PRO A 25 21.28 -16.25 2.53
CA PRO A 25 21.80 -15.20 3.39
C PRO A 25 20.92 -13.94 3.26
N ASP A 26 20.14 -13.68 4.31
CA ASP A 26 19.44 -12.42 4.49
C ASP A 26 20.45 -11.32 4.83
N LEU A 27 20.81 -10.52 3.83
CA LEU A 27 21.82 -9.47 3.97
C LEU A 27 21.22 -8.13 4.44
N ILE A 28 19.88 -8.02 4.52
CA ILE A 28 19.19 -6.78 4.92
C ILE A 28 18.36 -7.02 6.18
N VAL A 29 18.94 -6.71 7.34
CA VAL A 29 18.20 -6.77 8.62
C VAL A 29 17.14 -5.67 8.67
N GLY A 30 15.87 -6.02 8.97
CA GLY A 30 14.78 -5.04 9.16
C GLY A 30 14.18 -4.40 7.89
N GLY A 31 14.36 -5.02 6.72
CA GLY A 31 13.81 -4.53 5.45
C GLY A 31 12.31 -4.79 5.26
N HIS A 32 11.65 -3.95 4.45
CA HIS A 32 10.29 -4.20 3.95
C HIS A 32 10.31 -5.20 2.81
N HIS A 33 9.42 -6.19 2.85
CA HIS A 33 9.24 -7.16 1.77
C HIS A 33 8.06 -6.74 0.89
N VAL A 34 8.25 -6.84 -0.42
CA VAL A 34 7.23 -6.54 -1.42
C VAL A 34 7.22 -7.64 -2.46
N LEU A 35 6.06 -8.30 -2.61
CA LEU A 35 5.86 -9.31 -3.64
C LEU A 35 5.58 -8.62 -4.99
N LEU A 36 6.34 -8.98 -6.01
CA LEU A 36 6.10 -8.63 -7.41
C LEU A 36 5.67 -9.90 -8.13
N VAL A 37 4.39 -9.96 -8.51
CA VAL A 37 3.88 -11.08 -9.31
C VAL A 37 4.06 -10.70 -10.78
N GLY A 38 4.69 -11.58 -11.56
CA GLY A 38 4.80 -11.39 -13.01
C GLY A 38 3.44 -11.41 -13.68
N ASP A 39 3.27 -10.55 -14.68
CA ASP A 39 2.17 -10.48 -15.64
C ASP A 39 2.22 -11.66 -16.64
N GLY A 40 2.35 -12.88 -16.10
CA GLY A 40 2.39 -14.11 -16.90
C GLY A 40 1.14 -14.25 -17.75
N GLY A 41 1.32 -14.47 -19.04
CA GLY A 41 0.25 -14.73 -19.99
C GLY A 41 -0.61 -15.94 -19.61
N VAL A 42 -1.76 -16.02 -20.26
CA VAL A 42 -2.73 -17.11 -20.17
C VAL A 42 -2.04 -18.40 -20.62
N GLY A 43 -1.60 -19.23 -19.68
CA GLY A 43 -0.90 -20.48 -19.93
C GLY A 43 -1.04 -21.42 -18.73
N HIS A 44 -1.44 -22.66 -19.03
CA HIS A 44 -1.88 -23.68 -18.09
C HIS A 44 -0.89 -24.04 -16.96
N HIS A 45 -1.45 -24.33 -15.78
CA HIS A 45 -0.97 -25.20 -14.68
C HIS A 45 0.47 -25.08 -14.12
N GLN A 46 1.34 -24.18 -14.60
CA GLN A 46 2.62 -23.89 -13.95
C GLN A 46 2.51 -22.69 -13.00
N ALA A 47 3.09 -22.82 -11.80
CA ALA A 47 3.17 -21.73 -10.84
C ALA A 47 3.88 -20.54 -11.50
N ARG A 48 3.22 -19.39 -11.55
CA ARG A 48 3.76 -18.19 -12.20
C ARG A 48 5.03 -17.73 -11.48
N PRO A 49 6.07 -17.35 -12.24
CA PRO A 49 7.24 -16.76 -11.62
C PRO A 49 6.87 -15.44 -10.95
N PHE A 50 7.34 -15.31 -9.72
CA PHE A 50 7.26 -14.11 -8.90
C PHE A 50 8.65 -13.69 -8.41
N GLN A 51 8.76 -12.42 -8.03
CA GLN A 51 9.92 -11.86 -7.37
C GLN A 51 9.52 -11.29 -6.01
N VAL A 52 10.44 -11.30 -5.05
CA VAL A 52 10.24 -10.59 -3.77
C VAL A 52 11.34 -9.56 -3.62
N VAL A 53 10.98 -8.30 -3.45
CA VAL A 53 11.92 -7.22 -3.19
C VAL A 53 11.98 -6.98 -1.70
N LYS A 54 13.17 -7.05 -1.13
CA LYS A 54 13.48 -6.61 0.22
C LYS A 54 14.21 -5.28 0.15
N ALA A 55 13.69 -4.25 0.83
CA ALA A 55 14.27 -2.92 0.80
C ALA A 55 14.41 -2.30 2.20
N ARG A 56 15.55 -1.64 2.45
CA ARG A 56 15.78 -0.84 3.66
C ARG A 56 16.40 0.49 3.28
N LEU A 57 15.82 1.58 3.77
CA LEU A 57 16.42 2.89 3.63
C LEU A 57 17.33 3.14 4.83
N VAL A 58 18.60 3.42 4.55
CA VAL A 58 19.61 3.74 5.57
C VAL A 58 19.92 5.22 5.49
N LEU A 59 19.61 5.94 6.56
CA LEU A 59 19.94 7.36 6.73
C LEU A 59 20.87 7.47 7.94
N GLU A 60 22.16 7.69 7.69
CA GLU A 60 23.18 7.86 8.72
C GLU A 60 23.62 9.34 8.74
N PRO A 61 23.07 10.19 9.65
CA PRO A 61 23.36 11.62 9.62
C PRO A 61 24.84 11.94 9.85
N LYS A 62 25.49 11.21 10.76
CA LYS A 62 26.90 11.42 11.15
C LYS A 62 27.86 11.16 9.98
N GLN A 63 27.61 10.12 9.19
CA GLN A 63 28.47 9.73 8.07
C GLN A 63 28.00 10.33 6.73
N ARG A 64 26.92 11.13 6.74
CA ARG A 64 26.22 11.62 5.54
C ARG A 64 25.90 10.52 4.52
N ARG A 65 25.77 9.27 4.99
CA ARG A 65 25.46 8.12 4.13
C ARG A 65 23.95 7.97 4.04
N ARG A 66 23.44 8.10 2.82
CA ARG A 66 22.02 7.95 2.51
C ARG A 66 21.90 7.00 1.34
N ARG A 67 21.38 5.81 1.59
CA ARG A 67 21.30 4.75 0.59
C ARG A 67 20.08 3.86 0.80
N LEU A 68 19.49 3.42 -0.30
CA LEU A 68 18.53 2.34 -0.32
C LEU A 68 19.28 1.04 -0.54
N GLN A 69 19.20 0.12 0.42
CA GLN A 69 19.65 -1.26 0.26
C GLN A 69 18.49 -2.08 -0.30
N VAL A 70 18.75 -2.84 -1.36
CA VAL A 70 17.74 -3.64 -2.06
C VAL A 70 18.29 -5.03 -2.33
N GLN A 71 17.50 -6.05 -2.04
CA GLN A 71 17.75 -7.43 -2.44
C GLN A 71 16.49 -7.97 -3.13
N THR A 72 16.65 -8.74 -4.19
CA THR A 72 15.51 -9.30 -4.94
C THR A 72 15.62 -10.82 -4.96
N PHE A 73 14.60 -11.51 -4.50
CA PHE A 73 14.42 -12.95 -4.67
C PHE A 73 13.76 -13.21 -6.02
N SER A 74 14.23 -14.23 -6.74
CA SER A 74 13.58 -14.77 -7.93
C SER A 74 13.08 -16.18 -7.63
N SER A 75 11.79 -16.43 -7.82
CA SER A 75 11.23 -17.78 -7.72
C SER A 75 11.72 -18.71 -8.83
N GLU A 76 12.05 -18.18 -10.02
CA GLU A 76 12.59 -18.98 -11.14
C GLU A 76 13.98 -19.53 -10.79
N LEU A 77 14.82 -18.68 -10.19
CA LEU A 77 16.18 -19.05 -9.78
C LEU A 77 16.22 -19.64 -8.37
N GLY A 78 15.08 -19.66 -7.66
CA GLY A 78 14.97 -20.12 -6.28
C GLY A 78 15.89 -19.42 -5.28
N THR A 79 16.41 -18.23 -5.61
CA THR A 79 17.53 -17.60 -4.87
C THR A 79 17.37 -16.09 -4.76
N TRP A 80 17.99 -15.55 -3.70
CA TRP A 80 18.22 -14.12 -3.56
C TRP A 80 19.37 -13.66 -4.45
N GLY A 81 19.14 -12.59 -5.19
CA GLY A 81 20.19 -11.85 -5.87
C GLY A 81 21.11 -11.09 -4.90
N PRO A 82 22.14 -10.42 -5.44
CA PRO A 82 23.06 -9.63 -4.64
C PRO A 82 22.35 -8.44 -3.97
N CYS A 83 22.83 -8.06 -2.79
CA CYS A 83 22.41 -6.81 -2.17
C CYS A 83 22.98 -5.63 -2.97
N THR A 84 22.09 -4.79 -3.50
CA THR A 84 22.44 -3.58 -4.24
C THR A 84 22.25 -2.37 -3.34
N GLU A 85 23.24 -1.48 -3.31
CA GLU A 85 23.14 -0.19 -2.63
C GLU A 85 22.96 0.94 -3.64
N ILE A 86 21.88 1.71 -3.51
CA ILE A 86 21.57 2.84 -4.37
C ILE A 86 21.66 4.12 -3.55
N ARG A 87 22.53 5.05 -3.94
CA ARG A 87 22.69 6.34 -3.23
C ARG A 87 21.41 7.19 -3.35
N THR A 88 21.00 7.80 -2.25
CA THR A 88 19.84 8.70 -2.18
C THR A 88 20.25 10.08 -1.62
N PRO A 89 21.14 10.82 -2.31
CA PRO A 89 21.63 12.11 -1.80
C PRO A 89 20.52 13.17 -1.67
N GLN A 90 19.44 13.00 -2.44
CA GLN A 90 18.28 13.90 -2.52
C GLN A 90 17.42 13.88 -1.24
N ILE A 91 17.57 12.86 -0.40
CA ILE A 91 16.83 12.77 0.87
C ILE A 91 17.58 13.62 1.90
N HIS A 92 16.93 14.65 2.42
CA HIS A 92 17.45 15.54 3.45
C HIS A 92 16.75 15.28 4.79
N GLY A 93 17.32 15.80 5.87
CA GLY A 93 16.88 15.52 7.24
C GLY A 93 17.41 14.22 7.85
N LYS A 94 16.99 14.00 9.10
CA LYS A 94 17.30 12.85 9.94
C LYS A 94 16.07 11.92 10.04
N PRO A 95 16.27 10.62 10.30
CA PRO A 95 15.19 9.75 10.76
C PRO A 95 14.50 10.35 11.99
N ARG A 96 13.20 10.10 12.13
CA ARG A 96 12.53 10.43 13.39
C ARG A 96 13.00 9.48 14.48
N GLN A 97 12.96 9.96 15.72
CA GLN A 97 13.44 9.19 16.87
C GLN A 97 12.65 7.87 16.99
N GLY A 98 13.36 6.74 17.08
CA GLY A 98 12.77 5.40 17.14
C GLY A 98 12.51 4.73 15.79
N ASP A 99 12.87 5.35 14.66
CA ASP A 99 12.71 4.74 13.34
C ASP A 99 13.97 4.06 12.81
N ASP A 100 14.03 2.74 12.91
CA ASP A 100 15.12 1.92 12.34
C ASP A 100 15.03 1.78 10.80
N ASN A 101 13.85 2.06 10.23
CA ASN A 101 13.59 2.12 8.80
C ASN A 101 12.64 3.30 8.48
N PRO A 102 13.12 4.36 7.79
CA PRO A 102 12.32 5.53 7.45
C PRO A 102 11.28 5.27 6.34
N LEU A 103 11.31 4.10 5.69
CA LEU A 103 10.25 3.69 4.78
C LEU A 103 8.95 3.49 5.56
N ARG A 104 7.87 4.10 5.10
CA ARG A 104 6.56 4.14 5.76
C ARG A 104 5.44 3.69 4.83
N ALA A 105 4.31 3.41 5.47
CA ALA A 105 3.07 2.95 4.87
C ALA A 105 3.23 1.62 4.12
N GLN A 106 2.11 1.07 3.67
CA GLN A 106 2.15 -0.08 2.77
C GLN A 106 2.73 0.37 1.43
N PRO A 107 3.73 -0.34 0.88
CA PRO A 107 4.26 -0.02 -0.43
C PRO A 107 3.21 -0.24 -1.51
N LEU A 108 3.22 0.65 -2.50
CA LEU A 108 2.40 0.53 -3.71
C LEU A 108 3.21 -0.12 -4.82
N VAL A 109 2.78 -1.28 -5.27
CA VAL A 109 3.24 -1.84 -6.54
C VAL A 109 2.30 -1.32 -7.62
N ALA A 110 2.85 -0.55 -8.57
CA ALA A 110 2.07 -0.05 -9.69
C ALA A 110 2.95 0.19 -10.92
N GLY A 111 2.45 -0.18 -12.11
CA GLY A 111 3.15 0.05 -13.37
C GLY A 111 4.58 -0.50 -13.41
N GLY A 112 4.77 -1.71 -12.86
CA GLY A 112 6.07 -2.39 -12.79
C GLY A 112 7.10 -1.74 -11.86
N ALA A 113 6.65 -0.91 -10.91
CA ALA A 113 7.53 -0.26 -9.94
C ALA A 113 6.96 -0.34 -8.53
N VAL A 114 7.86 -0.41 -7.55
CA VAL A 114 7.52 -0.33 -6.13
C VAL A 114 7.69 1.10 -5.65
N HIS A 115 6.69 1.60 -4.94
CA HIS A 115 6.68 2.94 -4.38
C HIS A 115 6.58 2.87 -2.87
N TRP A 116 7.48 3.56 -2.17
CA TRP A 116 7.44 3.73 -0.71
C TRP A 116 7.31 5.19 -0.34
N LEU A 117 6.58 5.46 0.75
CA LEU A 117 6.66 6.74 1.43
C LEU A 117 7.89 6.76 2.33
N CYS A 118 8.52 7.91 2.45
CA CYS A 118 9.62 8.14 3.38
C CYS A 118 9.42 9.51 4.03
N PHE A 119 9.58 9.59 5.35
CA PHE A 119 9.52 10.86 6.07
C PHE A 119 10.79 11.07 6.88
N THR A 120 11.29 12.29 6.84
CA THR A 120 12.32 12.78 7.75
C THR A 120 11.69 13.78 8.73
N ASP A 121 12.51 14.33 9.61
CA ASP A 121 12.16 15.51 10.43
C ASP A 121 11.91 16.76 9.56
N GLU A 122 12.60 16.87 8.43
CA GLU A 122 12.54 18.02 7.54
C GLU A 122 11.50 17.89 6.42
N GLU A 123 11.37 16.74 5.77
CA GLU A 123 10.62 16.61 4.51
C GLU A 123 9.95 15.24 4.33
N GLY A 124 9.07 15.15 3.34
CA GLY A 124 8.49 13.89 2.88
C GLY A 124 8.90 13.55 1.46
N PHE A 125 9.10 12.26 1.18
CA PHE A 125 9.57 11.75 -0.10
C PHE A 125 8.78 10.52 -0.54
N VAL A 126 8.75 10.29 -1.85
CA VAL A 126 8.34 9.03 -2.46
C VAL A 126 9.53 8.42 -3.19
N LEU A 127 9.85 7.18 -2.85
CA LEU A 127 10.89 6.40 -3.49
C LEU A 127 10.21 5.45 -4.48
N LYS A 128 10.58 5.53 -5.75
CA LYS A 128 10.10 4.65 -6.83
C LYS A 128 11.25 3.77 -7.32
N LEU A 129 11.14 2.46 -7.10
CA LEU A 129 12.10 1.48 -7.56
C LEU A 129 11.52 0.67 -8.72
N ARG A 130 12.15 0.75 -9.89
CA ARG A 130 11.86 -0.16 -11.00
C ARG A 130 12.78 -1.37 -10.91
N VAL A 131 12.18 -2.53 -10.70
CA VAL A 131 12.87 -3.83 -10.68
C VAL A 131 12.62 -4.47 -12.03
N ARG A 132 13.67 -4.59 -12.86
CA ARG A 132 13.61 -5.30 -14.15
C ARG A 132 14.27 -6.67 -13.96
N ALA A 133 13.69 -7.70 -14.56
CA ALA A 133 14.20 -9.07 -14.48
C ALA A 133 15.53 -9.30 -15.21
N ALA A 134 15.93 -8.42 -16.16
CA ALA A 134 17.10 -8.63 -17.01
C ALA A 134 17.97 -7.35 -17.20
N ALA A 135 18.73 -6.95 -16.16
CA ALA A 135 19.85 -5.97 -16.12
C ALA A 135 19.67 -4.54 -16.73
N PRO A 136 20.51 -3.52 -16.43
CA PRO A 136 21.43 -3.28 -15.30
C PRO A 136 20.69 -2.47 -14.17
N PRO A 137 21.35 -1.90 -13.13
CA PRO A 137 20.86 -1.88 -11.75
C PRO A 137 19.46 -1.29 -11.56
N PRO A 138 18.74 -1.74 -10.49
CA PRO A 138 17.43 -1.21 -10.14
C PRO A 138 17.43 0.31 -10.18
N ARG A 139 16.50 0.88 -10.96
CA ARG A 139 16.43 2.34 -11.14
C ARG A 139 15.58 2.93 -10.04
N LEU A 140 16.22 3.70 -9.17
CA LEU A 140 15.57 4.46 -8.12
C LEU A 140 15.31 5.89 -8.56
N THR A 141 14.09 6.35 -8.39
CA THR A 141 13.72 7.77 -8.49
C THR A 141 13.21 8.21 -7.13
N VAL A 142 13.68 9.35 -6.64
CA VAL A 142 13.18 9.95 -5.40
C VAL A 142 12.51 11.26 -5.78
N THR A 143 11.28 11.47 -5.31
CA THR A 143 10.57 12.74 -5.49
C THR A 143 10.17 13.30 -4.14
N LYS A 144 10.46 14.59 -3.93
CA LYS A 144 10.03 15.33 -2.75
C LYS A 144 8.52 15.59 -2.85
N LEU A 145 7.79 15.31 -1.78
CA LEU A 145 6.38 15.67 -1.64
C LEU A 145 6.23 17.20 -1.57
N ALA A 146 5.03 17.70 -1.88
CA ALA A 146 4.72 19.13 -1.76
C ALA A 146 5.00 19.64 -0.35
N GLU A 147 5.36 20.91 -0.21
CA GLU A 147 5.67 21.51 1.10
C GLU A 147 4.43 21.56 2.01
N SER A 148 3.25 21.72 1.39
CA SER A 148 1.95 21.64 2.05
C SER A 148 1.58 20.23 2.54
N PHE A 149 2.30 19.18 2.13
CA PHE A 149 1.98 17.82 2.50
C PHE A 149 2.16 17.64 4.02
N PRO A 150 1.20 17.02 4.73
CA PRO A 150 1.31 16.84 6.16
C PRO A 150 2.27 15.69 6.51
N TYR A 151 3.58 15.88 6.34
CA TYR A 151 4.60 14.88 6.67
C TYR A 151 4.93 14.89 8.17
N LYS A 152 4.96 16.05 8.84
CA LYS A 152 5.10 16.17 10.31
C LYS A 152 3.83 15.63 10.95
N GLY A 153 3.89 14.37 11.36
CA GLY A 153 2.71 13.62 11.75
C GLY A 153 2.22 14.02 13.14
N ARG A 154 0.99 14.51 13.22
CA ARG A 154 0.14 14.26 14.39
C ARG A 154 -0.19 12.77 14.43
N TRP A 155 -0.39 12.21 15.62
CA TRP A 155 -0.60 10.77 15.88
C TRP A 155 -1.86 10.19 15.21
N ASN A 156 -2.73 11.04 14.67
CA ASN A 156 -3.99 10.71 14.01
C ASN A 156 -3.92 10.60 12.47
N LEU A 157 -2.81 10.96 11.82
CA LEU A 157 -2.72 10.95 10.35
C LEU A 157 -2.39 9.56 9.79
N ARG A 158 -3.32 9.01 9.00
CA ARG A 158 -3.11 7.75 8.25
C ARG A 158 -2.82 8.05 6.79
N ARG A 159 -1.87 7.31 6.21
CA ARG A 159 -1.37 7.53 4.85
C ARG A 159 -1.33 6.22 4.10
N LEU A 160 -1.80 6.24 2.86
CA LEU A 160 -1.78 5.09 1.96
C LEU A 160 -1.36 5.54 0.56
N MET A 161 -0.46 4.78 -0.05
CA MET A 161 -0.11 4.98 -1.46
C MET A 161 -1.16 4.27 -2.33
N ALA A 162 -1.63 4.95 -3.38
CA ALA A 162 -2.61 4.43 -4.32
C ALA A 162 -2.35 4.98 -5.73
N THR A 163 -3.09 4.50 -6.72
CA THR A 163 -3.25 5.17 -8.01
C THR A 163 -4.71 5.62 -8.16
N VAL A 164 -4.92 6.83 -8.69
CA VAL A 164 -6.28 7.41 -8.81
C VAL A 164 -7.04 6.92 -10.05
N ASP A 165 -6.33 6.19 -10.91
CA ASP A 165 -6.78 5.49 -12.09
C ASP A 165 -6.03 4.14 -12.16
N ALA A 166 -6.62 3.11 -12.77
CA ALA A 166 -5.95 1.83 -12.98
C ALA A 166 -4.70 2.04 -13.86
N GLY A 167 -3.52 1.59 -13.40
CA GLY A 167 -2.23 1.91 -14.05
C GLY A 167 -1.84 3.40 -13.99
N GLY A 168 -2.48 4.14 -13.10
CA GLY A 168 -2.47 5.59 -13.02
C GLY A 168 -1.25 6.23 -12.39
N SER A 169 -1.30 7.56 -12.28
CA SER A 169 -0.28 8.33 -11.57
C SER A 169 -0.33 8.01 -10.07
N PRO A 170 0.82 7.84 -9.39
CA PRO A 170 0.84 7.67 -7.95
C PRO A 170 0.15 8.83 -7.22
N ALA A 171 -0.58 8.49 -6.17
CA ALA A 171 -1.19 9.41 -5.24
C ALA A 171 -0.93 8.96 -3.79
N VAL A 172 -0.82 9.94 -2.90
CA VAL A 172 -0.82 9.71 -1.46
C VAL A 172 -2.17 10.11 -0.92
N LEU A 173 -2.91 9.14 -0.40
CA LEU A 173 -4.12 9.38 0.36
C LEU A 173 -3.74 9.69 1.80
N VAL A 174 -4.35 10.73 2.35
CA VAL A 174 -4.24 11.11 3.76
C VAL A 174 -5.63 11.15 4.35
N ALA A 175 -5.85 10.30 5.36
CA ALA A 175 -7.02 10.35 6.21
C ALA A 175 -6.66 11.17 7.45
N ASP A 176 -7.31 12.31 7.59
CA ASP A 176 -7.09 13.24 8.68
C ASP A 176 -8.33 13.29 9.58
N GLY A 177 -8.13 12.94 10.85
CA GLY A 177 -9.20 12.95 11.86
C GLY A 177 -9.71 14.36 12.17
N GLU A 178 -8.89 15.39 12.01
CA GLU A 178 -9.29 16.78 12.31
C GLU A 178 -10.15 17.35 11.18
N SER A 179 -9.68 17.25 9.92
CA SER A 179 -10.46 17.74 8.77
C SER A 179 -11.57 16.80 8.31
N SER A 180 -11.78 15.66 8.99
CA SER A 180 -12.87 14.71 8.78
C SER A 180 -13.06 14.26 7.32
N LYS A 181 -11.93 14.10 6.61
CA LYS A 181 -11.94 13.76 5.19
C LYS A 181 -10.69 12.97 4.79
N ILE A 182 -10.84 12.24 3.68
CA ILE A 182 -9.73 11.62 2.96
C ILE A 182 -9.38 12.53 1.80
N SER A 183 -8.12 12.96 1.74
CA SER A 183 -7.62 13.81 0.65
C SER A 183 -6.44 13.17 -0.06
N ALA A 184 -6.30 13.44 -1.37
CA ALA A 184 -5.27 12.89 -2.23
C ALA A 184 -4.30 13.97 -2.69
N TRP A 185 -3.01 13.78 -2.41
CA TRP A 185 -1.93 14.46 -3.09
C TRP A 185 -1.55 13.63 -4.30
N ARG A 186 -1.69 14.20 -5.49
CA ARG A 186 -1.44 13.49 -6.75
C ARG A 186 -0.09 13.89 -7.32
N GLN A 187 0.61 12.92 -7.90
CA GLN A 187 1.79 13.18 -8.70
C GLN A 187 1.37 13.48 -10.15
N SER A 188 1.85 14.58 -10.70
CA SER A 188 1.66 14.92 -12.11
C SER A 188 2.35 13.89 -13.02
N LYS A 189 1.62 13.37 -14.02
CA LYS A 189 2.17 12.44 -15.03
C LYS A 189 3.30 13.10 -15.84
N HIS A 190 3.18 14.39 -16.13
CA HIS A 190 4.10 15.10 -17.03
C HIS A 190 5.35 15.61 -16.33
N THR A 191 5.21 16.12 -15.10
CA THR A 191 6.32 16.79 -14.40
C THR A 191 6.91 15.97 -13.26
N ALA A 192 6.26 14.85 -12.89
CA ALA A 192 6.56 14.06 -11.68
C ALA A 192 6.54 14.85 -10.37
N ARG A 193 6.05 16.10 -10.39
CA ARG A 193 5.86 16.95 -9.20
C ARG A 193 4.56 16.60 -8.50
N TRP A 194 4.55 16.76 -7.20
CA TRP A 194 3.36 16.58 -6.37
C TRP A 194 2.56 17.88 -6.32
N GLY A 195 1.24 17.78 -6.37
CA GLY A 195 0.37 18.95 -6.28
C GLY A 195 0.47 19.63 -4.90
N GLU A 196 0.53 20.97 -4.89
CA GLU A 196 0.57 21.77 -3.66
C GLU A 196 -0.75 21.78 -2.89
N GLN A 197 -1.87 21.47 -3.54
CA GLN A 197 -3.16 21.37 -2.87
C GLN A 197 -3.71 19.96 -3.00
N PRO A 198 -4.20 19.37 -1.89
CA PRO A 198 -4.86 18.09 -1.96
C PRO A 198 -6.22 18.19 -2.62
N GLN A 199 -6.62 17.12 -3.30
CA GLN A 199 -8.00 16.96 -3.76
C GLN A 199 -8.78 16.15 -2.73
N VAL A 200 -9.95 16.66 -2.31
CA VAL A 200 -10.84 15.88 -1.45
C VAL A 200 -11.34 14.68 -2.25
N VAL A 201 -11.11 13.50 -1.69
CA VAL A 201 -11.58 12.23 -2.26
C VAL A 201 -12.96 11.92 -1.72
N ILE A 202 -13.10 11.88 -0.39
CA ILE A 202 -14.38 11.61 0.27
C ILE A 202 -14.38 12.20 1.69
N GLU A 203 -15.53 12.67 2.12
CA GLU A 203 -15.76 13.15 3.49
C GLU A 203 -16.22 12.01 4.38
N TYR A 204 -15.84 12.03 5.66
CA TYR A 204 -16.24 10.98 6.61
C TYR A 204 -17.75 10.90 6.77
N GLU A 205 -18.47 12.02 6.64
CA GLU A 205 -19.93 12.03 6.65
C GLU A 205 -20.53 11.22 5.49
N THR A 206 -19.88 11.25 4.33
CA THR A 206 -20.33 10.44 3.18
C THR A 206 -20.07 8.95 3.42
N ILE A 207 -18.94 8.59 4.05
CA ILE A 207 -18.68 7.22 4.49
C ILE A 207 -19.74 6.79 5.53
N ALA A 208 -20.06 7.68 6.48
CA ALA A 208 -21.08 7.47 7.50
C ALA A 208 -22.45 7.16 6.91
N ARG A 209 -22.91 8.00 5.97
CA ARG A 209 -24.18 7.81 5.28
C ARG A 209 -24.24 6.49 4.53
N SER A 210 -23.13 6.06 3.93
CA SER A 210 -23.08 4.77 3.21
C SER A 210 -23.19 3.55 4.12
N LEU A 211 -22.84 3.68 5.40
CA LEU A 211 -22.93 2.61 6.40
C LEU A 211 -24.27 2.63 7.16
N ALA A 212 -24.93 3.78 7.25
CA ALA A 212 -26.20 3.92 7.96
C ALA A 212 -27.35 3.09 7.34
N GLY A 213 -27.24 2.69 6.06
CA GLY A 213 -28.21 1.81 5.40
C GLY A 213 -28.08 0.32 5.77
N GLU A 214 -27.00 -0.10 6.42
CA GLU A 214 -26.79 -1.49 6.88
C GLU A 214 -27.20 -1.63 8.36
N ASP A 215 -28.50 -1.62 8.69
CA ASP A 215 -29.04 -1.92 10.04
C ASP A 215 -28.22 -1.37 11.24
N MET A 216 -27.71 -0.16 11.08
CA MET A 216 -26.90 0.53 12.08
C MET A 216 -27.82 1.20 13.09
N GLY A 217 -28.46 0.39 13.94
CA GLY A 217 -29.38 0.83 14.99
C GLY A 217 -28.93 2.14 15.66
N GLY A 218 -29.57 3.24 15.29
CA GLY A 218 -29.45 4.53 15.95
C GLY A 218 -28.08 5.24 15.87
N LEU A 219 -27.23 5.00 14.87
CA LEU A 219 -25.96 5.73 14.74
C LEU A 219 -26.20 7.21 14.38
N GLN A 220 -26.26 8.09 15.40
CA GLN A 220 -26.18 9.53 15.18
C GLN A 220 -24.82 9.89 14.57
N SER A 221 -24.83 10.76 13.56
CA SER A 221 -23.62 11.25 12.85
C SER A 221 -22.54 11.79 13.79
N TRP A 222 -22.92 12.29 14.97
CA TRP A 222 -22.06 12.87 15.99
C TRP A 222 -21.19 11.88 16.77
N GLN A 223 -21.50 10.57 16.72
CA GLN A 223 -20.71 9.56 17.43
C GLN A 223 -19.62 8.92 16.57
N TRP A 224 -19.53 9.23 15.27
CA TRP A 224 -18.41 8.75 14.46
C TRP A 224 -17.11 9.01 15.20
N PRO A 225 -16.25 8.00 15.39
CA PRO A 225 -15.03 8.22 16.13
C PRO A 225 -14.31 9.35 15.40
N ARG A 226 -14.01 10.44 16.11
CA ARG A 226 -12.96 11.38 15.70
C ARG A 226 -11.62 10.65 15.50
N GLU A 227 -11.57 9.39 15.93
CA GLU A 227 -10.53 8.42 15.74
C GLU A 227 -10.51 7.88 14.30
N GLN A 228 -9.43 8.23 13.61
CA GLN A 228 -8.72 7.47 12.59
C GLN A 228 -9.59 6.53 11.73
N VAL A 229 -9.95 6.98 10.54
CA VAL A 229 -10.45 6.11 9.45
C VAL A 229 -9.22 5.45 8.80
N PRO A 230 -8.85 4.21 9.15
CA PRO A 230 -7.65 3.59 8.61
C PRO A 230 -7.92 3.16 7.18
N MET A 231 -7.10 3.68 6.27
CA MET A 231 -7.02 3.15 4.90
C MET A 231 -6.05 1.99 4.94
N GLU A 232 -6.58 0.79 4.80
CA GLU A 232 -5.85 -0.43 5.08
C GLU A 232 -5.10 -0.95 3.86
N TRP A 233 -5.70 -0.82 2.66
CA TRP A 233 -5.14 -1.41 1.45
C TRP A 233 -5.68 -0.76 0.17
N PHE A 234 -4.92 -0.85 -0.92
CA PHE A 234 -5.29 -0.38 -2.25
C PHE A 234 -5.21 -1.52 -3.27
N ALA A 235 -6.28 -1.69 -4.04
CA ALA A 235 -6.43 -2.63 -5.14
C ALA A 235 -6.02 -1.98 -6.46
N GLU A 236 -4.90 -2.39 -7.06
CA GLU A 236 -4.40 -1.75 -8.28
C GLU A 236 -5.35 -1.94 -9.47
N ARG A 237 -5.93 -3.14 -9.65
CA ARG A 237 -6.76 -3.41 -10.84
C ARG A 237 -8.12 -2.75 -10.74
N SER A 238 -8.75 -2.81 -9.57
CA SER A 238 -10.08 -2.25 -9.36
C SER A 238 -10.07 -0.77 -8.99
N GLY A 239 -8.91 -0.19 -8.65
CA GLY A 239 -8.80 1.19 -8.18
C GLY A 239 -9.47 1.46 -6.82
N ALA A 240 -9.76 0.39 -6.05
CA ALA A 240 -10.50 0.50 -4.80
C ALA A 240 -9.58 0.60 -3.59
N VAL A 241 -10.00 1.38 -2.60
CA VAL A 241 -9.35 1.48 -1.28
C VAL A 241 -10.23 0.81 -0.24
N LEU A 242 -9.63 -0.10 0.51
CA LEU A 242 -10.27 -0.70 1.67
C LEU A 242 -10.14 0.23 2.87
N ILE A 243 -11.28 0.67 3.37
CA ILE A 243 -11.40 1.51 4.55
C ILE A 243 -11.97 0.67 5.68
N ARG A 244 -11.32 0.70 6.85
CA ARG A 244 -11.85 0.09 8.06
C ARG A 244 -12.58 1.12 8.91
N VAL A 245 -13.67 0.71 9.53
CA VAL A 245 -14.47 1.57 10.42
C VAL A 245 -14.82 0.78 11.68
N ARG A 246 -14.45 1.30 12.85
CA ARG A 246 -14.77 0.72 14.18
C ARG A 246 -14.52 -0.79 14.31
N ASP A 247 -13.40 -1.26 13.75
CA ASP A 247 -12.90 -2.64 13.77
C ASP A 247 -13.79 -3.76 13.19
N ARG A 248 -15.05 -3.47 12.82
CA ARG A 248 -16.04 -4.45 12.37
C ARG A 248 -16.68 -4.14 11.03
N TYR A 249 -16.50 -2.92 10.53
CA TYR A 249 -17.07 -2.46 9.27
C TYR A 249 -15.96 -2.19 8.27
N PHE A 250 -16.22 -2.56 7.02
CA PHE A 250 -15.35 -2.32 5.89
C PHE A 250 -16.12 -1.61 4.78
N SER A 251 -15.47 -0.62 4.18
CA SER A 251 -16.01 0.11 3.04
C SER A 251 -15.01 0.10 1.90
N TRP A 252 -15.49 -0.09 0.68
CA TRP A 252 -14.71 -0.03 -0.54
C TRP A 252 -14.96 1.32 -1.19
N LEU A 253 -13.94 2.16 -1.17
CA LEU A 253 -13.93 3.45 -1.85
C LEU A 253 -13.36 3.25 -3.25
N ASP A 254 -14.16 3.45 -4.28
CA ASP A 254 -13.65 3.55 -5.65
C ASP A 254 -13.03 4.94 -5.87
N LEU A 255 -11.73 4.99 -6.18
CA LEU A 255 -11.01 6.25 -6.35
C LEU A 255 -11.40 7.00 -7.63
N GLN A 256 -11.92 6.29 -8.63
CA GLN A 256 -12.35 6.91 -9.88
C GLN A 256 -13.65 7.70 -9.69
N SER A 257 -14.71 7.03 -9.21
CA SER A 257 -16.01 7.66 -8.95
C SER A 257 -16.04 8.45 -7.64
N ARG A 258 -15.08 8.23 -6.74
CA ARG A 258 -15.02 8.81 -5.39
C ARG A 258 -16.21 8.44 -4.51
N LYS A 259 -16.79 7.26 -4.76
CA LYS A 259 -17.96 6.75 -4.04
C LYS A 259 -17.62 5.49 -3.28
N ILE A 260 -18.35 5.28 -2.19
CA ILE A 260 -18.40 3.97 -1.56
C ILE A 260 -19.24 3.06 -2.45
N VAL A 261 -18.62 2.01 -2.97
CA VAL A 261 -19.26 1.06 -3.90
C VAL A 261 -19.74 -0.21 -3.21
N ARG A 262 -19.22 -0.48 -2.00
CA ARG A 262 -19.60 -1.63 -1.18
C ARG A 262 -19.33 -1.32 0.28
N CYS A 263 -20.21 -1.80 1.13
CA CYS A 263 -20.01 -1.91 2.57
C CYS A 263 -20.14 -3.38 2.97
N SER A 264 -19.53 -3.73 4.08
CA SER A 264 -19.80 -4.99 4.76
C SER A 264 -19.54 -4.82 6.24
N SER A 265 -20.42 -5.40 7.05
CA SER A 265 -20.22 -5.60 8.47
C SER A 265 -20.03 -7.08 8.76
N ASP A 266 -19.05 -7.42 9.57
CA ASP A 266 -18.95 -8.76 10.12
C ASP A 266 -18.35 -8.69 11.53
N SER A 267 -19.22 -8.92 12.51
CA SER A 267 -18.88 -8.87 13.93
C SER A 267 -17.94 -10.00 14.37
N SER A 268 -17.78 -11.05 13.55
CA SER A 268 -16.86 -12.16 13.78
C SER A 268 -15.43 -11.85 13.33
N ILE A 269 -15.23 -10.81 12.50
CA ILE A 269 -13.92 -10.44 11.96
C ILE A 269 -13.10 -9.72 13.02
N ARG A 270 -12.04 -10.38 13.52
CA ARG A 270 -10.93 -9.74 14.23
C ARG A 270 -9.83 -9.38 13.22
N TYR A 271 -9.87 -8.14 12.74
CA TYR A 271 -8.92 -7.63 11.74
C TYR A 271 -7.46 -7.66 12.24
N LYS A 272 -6.50 -7.98 11.35
CA LYS A 272 -5.05 -8.26 11.59
C LYS A 272 -4.69 -9.54 12.35
N THR A 273 -5.63 -10.20 13.03
CA THR A 273 -5.35 -11.51 13.64
C THR A 273 -5.60 -12.67 12.68
N MET A 274 -6.43 -12.45 11.64
CA MET A 274 -6.88 -13.51 10.73
C MET A 274 -6.96 -13.07 9.25
N TYR A 275 -6.63 -11.81 8.90
CA TYR A 275 -7.01 -11.23 7.61
C TYR A 275 -5.87 -10.45 6.97
N TYR A 276 -5.57 -10.77 5.71
CA TYR A 276 -4.67 -10.02 4.83
C TYR A 276 -5.42 -9.68 3.53
N PRO A 277 -5.58 -8.40 3.17
CA PRO A 277 -6.27 -8.01 1.95
C PRO A 277 -5.44 -8.39 0.72
N CYS A 278 -6.10 -8.97 -0.28
CA CYS A 278 -5.51 -9.25 -1.59
C CYS A 278 -6.56 -9.10 -2.70
N GLU A 279 -6.11 -8.74 -3.90
CA GLU A 279 -6.95 -8.70 -5.10
C GLU A 279 -6.96 -10.08 -5.76
N MET A 280 -8.14 -10.61 -6.05
CA MET A 280 -8.28 -11.84 -6.82
C MET A 280 -9.23 -11.64 -8.00
N ASP A 281 -8.78 -12.15 -9.13
CA ASP A 281 -9.56 -12.27 -10.35
C ASP A 281 -10.27 -13.61 -10.36
N LEU A 282 -11.59 -13.58 -10.17
CA LEU A 282 -12.41 -14.78 -10.15
C LEU A 282 -12.73 -15.29 -11.56
N SER A 283 -12.57 -14.47 -12.59
CA SER A 283 -12.82 -14.89 -13.98
C SER A 283 -11.78 -15.88 -14.48
N THR A 284 -10.56 -15.82 -13.93
CA THR A 284 -9.41 -16.69 -14.29
C THR A 284 -9.15 -17.82 -13.30
N ARG A 285 -9.89 -17.88 -12.20
CA ARG A 285 -9.81 -18.93 -11.18
C ARG A 285 -11.20 -19.45 -10.92
N ALA A 286 -11.53 -20.66 -11.38
CA ALA A 286 -12.60 -21.42 -10.75
C ALA A 286 -12.22 -21.58 -9.28
N PRO A 287 -12.93 -20.95 -8.33
CA PRO A 287 -12.54 -21.09 -6.95
C PRO A 287 -12.87 -22.52 -6.51
N THR A 288 -11.86 -23.37 -6.44
CA THR A 288 -11.95 -24.65 -5.72
C THR A 288 -11.94 -24.31 -4.23
N PHE A 289 -13.08 -23.87 -3.71
CA PHE A 289 -13.35 -23.99 -2.29
C PHE A 289 -13.66 -25.46 -2.04
N SER A 290 -12.65 -26.28 -1.76
CA SER A 290 -12.91 -27.56 -1.12
C SER A 290 -13.35 -27.26 0.30
N SER A 291 -14.64 -27.49 0.58
CA SER A 291 -15.12 -27.67 1.94
C SER A 291 -14.57 -29.00 2.46
N SER A 292 -13.32 -29.03 2.90
CA SER A 292 -12.77 -30.15 3.62
C SER A 292 -12.03 -29.63 4.85
N LEU A 293 -12.82 -29.55 5.94
CA LEU A 293 -12.53 -29.58 7.38
C LEU A 293 -11.36 -28.74 7.92
#